data_AF-A0A3A0D9Y9-F1
#
_entry.id   AF-A0A3A0D9Y9-F1
#
_cell.length_a   1.000
_cell.length_b   1.000
_cell.length_c   1.000
_cell.angle_alpha   90.00
_cell.angle_beta   90.00
_cell.angle_gamma   90.00
#
_symmetry.space_group_name_H-M   'P 1'
#
loop_
_entity.id
_entity.type
_entity.pdbx_description
1 polymer ?
#
loop_
_entity_poly.entity_id
_entity_poly.type
_entity_poly.pdbx_seq_one_letter_code
_entity_poly.pdbx_strand_id
1 'polypeptide(L)'
;MLTAKADSESKVHGLETGADDYLIKPFDSKELLARVHNLIKQRQQLRERFSREIVLKPQDIAITPRDEVFLNKVKAVVEEYLSDENFEVETLSRKVGMSHSQIHRKLKALTNQSASQFIRSMRLARAVELLKQDAGTVAEIAYQVGFGSQAYFTKCFHEQFGCSPKEYVKKTF
;
A
#
# COMPACT_ATOMS: atom_id res chain seq x y z
N MET A 1 -26.08 -22.89 -28.17
CA MET A 1 -24.99 -23.88 -28.32
C MET A 1 -23.83 -23.41 -27.47
N LEU A 2 -23.59 -24.05 -26.33
CA LEU A 2 -22.59 -23.65 -25.31
C LEU A 2 -21.26 -24.37 -25.59
N THR A 3 -20.25 -23.59 -25.94
CA THR A 3 -18.93 -24.01 -26.43
C THR A 3 -18.12 -24.70 -25.34
N ALA A 4 -18.09 -26.03 -25.40
CA ALA A 4 -17.10 -26.85 -24.71
C ALA A 4 -15.75 -26.68 -25.43
N LYS A 5 -14.92 -25.73 -25.00
CA LYS A 5 -13.49 -25.69 -25.36
C LYS A 5 -12.68 -26.12 -24.13
N ALA A 6 -12.67 -27.43 -23.90
CA ALA A 6 -11.91 -28.10 -22.85
C ALA A 6 -10.44 -28.26 -23.25
N ASP A 7 -9.81 -27.19 -23.73
CA ASP A 7 -8.42 -27.23 -24.17
C ASP A 7 -7.52 -26.57 -23.14
N SER A 8 -6.37 -27.19 -22.82
CA SER A 8 -5.42 -26.65 -21.83
C SER A 8 -4.97 -25.23 -22.21
N GLU A 9 -4.94 -24.92 -23.50
CA GLU A 9 -4.69 -23.55 -24.01
C GLU A 9 -5.73 -22.53 -23.52
N SER A 10 -7.02 -22.90 -23.44
CA SER A 10 -8.08 -21.99 -22.98
C SER A 10 -7.97 -21.69 -21.48
N LYS A 11 -7.48 -22.68 -20.71
CA LYS A 11 -7.19 -22.53 -19.29
C LYS A 11 -5.98 -21.62 -19.05
N VAL A 12 -4.89 -21.86 -19.78
CA VAL A 12 -3.68 -21.03 -19.71
C VAL A 12 -4.00 -19.60 -20.14
N HIS A 13 -4.71 -19.41 -21.26
CA HIS A 13 -5.12 -18.09 -21.71
C HIS A 13 -6.03 -17.38 -20.68
N GLY A 14 -6.99 -18.09 -20.08
CA GLY A 14 -7.83 -17.54 -19.01
C GLY A 14 -7.03 -17.04 -17.81
N LEU A 15 -6.01 -17.79 -17.38
CA LEU A 15 -5.11 -17.36 -16.30
C LEU A 15 -4.22 -16.19 -16.72
N GLU A 16 -3.72 -16.19 -17.96
CA GLU A 16 -2.87 -15.12 -18.49
C GLU A 16 -3.62 -13.78 -18.66
N THR A 17 -4.96 -13.81 -18.80
CA THR A 17 -5.80 -12.60 -18.78
C THR A 17 -5.98 -11.97 -17.39
N GLY A 18 -5.39 -12.56 -16.35
CA GLY A 18 -5.41 -12.05 -14.98
C GLY A 18 -6.54 -12.60 -14.13
N ALA A 19 -7.16 -13.72 -14.52
CA ALA A 19 -8.09 -14.44 -13.66
C ALA A 19 -7.35 -15.14 -12.51
N ASP A 20 -7.92 -15.08 -11.30
CA ASP A 20 -7.34 -15.72 -10.10
C ASP A 20 -7.38 -17.26 -10.18
N ASP A 21 -8.34 -17.84 -10.90
CA ASP A 21 -8.47 -19.28 -11.14
C ASP A 21 -9.29 -19.55 -12.41
N TYR A 22 -9.16 -20.75 -12.99
CA TYR A 22 -9.90 -21.18 -14.16
C TYR A 22 -10.42 -22.61 -13.99
N LEU A 23 -11.75 -22.76 -14.04
CA LEU A 23 -12.44 -24.02 -13.76
C LEU A 23 -13.19 -24.52 -15.01
N ILE A 24 -12.88 -25.74 -15.44
CA ILE A 24 -13.58 -26.41 -16.55
C ILE A 24 -14.74 -27.25 -16.02
N LYS A 25 -15.79 -27.39 -16.83
CA LYS A 25 -16.92 -28.30 -16.56
C LYS A 25 -16.61 -29.71 -17.10
N PRO A 26 -17.12 -30.78 -16.45
CA PRO A 26 -17.77 -30.78 -15.15
C PRO A 26 -16.75 -30.53 -14.02
N PHE A 27 -17.15 -29.81 -12.98
CA PHE A 27 -16.29 -29.54 -11.82
C PHE A 27 -16.86 -30.14 -10.54
N ASP A 28 -15.97 -30.45 -9.61
CA ASP A 28 -16.33 -30.91 -8.27
C ASP A 28 -16.65 -29.71 -7.36
N SER A 29 -17.82 -29.72 -6.72
CA SER A 29 -18.28 -28.64 -5.86
C SER A 29 -17.46 -28.50 -4.58
N LYS A 30 -16.93 -29.60 -4.02
CA LYS A 30 -16.06 -29.57 -2.83
C LYS A 30 -14.71 -28.97 -3.20
N GLU A 31 -14.16 -29.32 -4.36
CA GLU A 31 -12.91 -28.73 -4.86
C GLU A 31 -13.07 -27.22 -5.08
N LEU A 32 -14.17 -26.78 -5.70
CA LEU A 32 -14.45 -25.36 -5.90
C LEU A 32 -14.54 -24.61 -4.56
N LEU A 33 -15.27 -25.14 -3.57
CA LEU A 33 -15.39 -24.52 -2.26
C LEU A 33 -14.03 -24.43 -1.55
N ALA A 34 -13.19 -25.47 -1.64
CA ALA A 34 -11.84 -25.44 -1.08
C ALA A 34 -10.97 -24.35 -1.75
N ARG A 35 -11.04 -24.22 -3.08
CA ARG A 35 -10.33 -23.16 -3.83
C ARG A 35 -10.80 -21.76 -3.41
N VAL A 36 -12.11 -21.53 -3.31
CA VAL A 36 -12.68 -20.25 -2.85
C VAL A 36 -12.21 -19.90 -1.44
N HIS A 37 -12.27 -20.85 -0.49
CA HIS A 37 -11.79 -20.60 0.87
C HIS A 37 -10.30 -20.26 0.91
N ASN A 38 -9.47 -20.94 0.11
CA ASN A 38 -8.05 -20.64 0.02
C ASN A 38 -7.79 -19.23 -0.54
N LEU A 39 -8.50 -18.83 -1.60
CA LEU A 39 -8.38 -17.48 -2.17
C LEU A 39 -8.79 -16.40 -1.17
N ILE A 40 -9.88 -16.63 -0.41
CA ILE A 40 -10.32 -15.70 0.65
C ILE A 40 -9.25 -15.62 1.75
N LYS A 41 -8.73 -16.76 2.22
CA LYS A 41 -7.70 -16.81 3.26
C LYS A 41 -6.41 -16.11 2.83
N GLN A 42 -5.95 -16.34 1.61
CA GLN A 42 -4.77 -15.68 1.06
C GLN A 42 -4.97 -14.16 0.98
N ARG A 43 -6.15 -13.69 0.53
CA ARG A 43 -6.48 -12.26 0.52
C ARG A 43 -6.51 -11.67 1.93
N GLN A 44 -7.06 -12.40 2.92
CA GLN A 44 -7.05 -11.95 4.32
C GLN A 44 -5.63 -11.83 4.88
N GLN A 45 -4.78 -12.84 4.68
CA GLN A 45 -3.38 -12.80 5.12
C GLN A 45 -2.59 -11.67 4.47
N LEU A 46 -2.82 -11.43 3.17
CA LEU A 46 -2.20 -10.33 2.45
C LEU A 46 -2.66 -8.98 3.00
N ARG A 47 -3.97 -8.82 3.27
CA ARG A 47 -4.51 -7.64 3.94
C ARG A 47 -3.91 -7.43 5.32
N GLU A 48 -3.78 -8.47 6.13
CA GLU A 48 -3.16 -8.38 7.46
C GLU A 48 -1.69 -7.97 7.39
N ARG A 49 -0.94 -8.48 6.40
CA ARG A 49 0.46 -8.08 6.18
C ARG A 49 0.56 -6.59 5.84
N PHE A 50 -0.35 -6.08 5.02
CA PHE A 50 -0.35 -4.68 4.61
C PHE A 50 -1.01 -3.73 5.62
N SER A 51 -2.00 -4.17 6.38
CA SER A 51 -2.69 -3.35 7.40
C SER A 51 -1.85 -3.13 8.65
N ARG A 52 -0.85 -3.98 8.90
CA ARG A 52 0.16 -3.78 9.96
C ARG A 52 1.04 -2.56 9.71
N GLU A 53 1.16 -2.11 8.45
CA GLU A 53 1.80 -0.85 8.13
C GLU A 53 0.74 0.26 8.06
N ILE A 54 0.81 1.19 9.01
CA ILE A 54 -0.08 2.36 9.22
C ILE A 54 -0.40 3.14 7.92
N VAL A 55 0.46 3.00 6.91
CA VAL A 55 0.45 3.72 5.63
C VAL A 55 -0.62 3.19 4.67
N LEU A 56 -0.94 1.90 4.73
CA LEU A 56 -1.84 1.26 3.78
C LEU A 56 -3.21 1.05 4.43
N LYS A 57 -4.23 1.70 3.87
CA LYS A 57 -5.62 1.26 3.99
C LYS A 57 -5.93 0.53 2.68
N PRO A 58 -5.64 -0.78 2.56
CA PRO A 58 -5.91 -1.50 1.33
C PRO A 58 -7.40 -1.39 1.03
N GLN A 59 -7.73 -0.97 -0.19
CA GLN A 59 -9.08 -1.14 -0.72
C GLN A 59 -9.45 -2.62 -0.70
N ASP A 60 -10.75 -2.93 -0.75
CA ASP A 60 -11.24 -4.31 -0.78
C ASP A 60 -10.80 -5.13 -2.03
N ILE A 61 -9.99 -4.52 -2.90
CA ILE A 61 -9.46 -5.06 -4.14
C ILE A 61 -8.45 -6.17 -3.85
N ALA A 62 -8.50 -7.22 -4.66
CA ALA A 62 -7.48 -8.25 -4.68
C ALA A 62 -6.14 -7.63 -5.09
N ILE A 63 -5.21 -7.47 -4.13
CA ILE A 63 -3.84 -7.07 -4.44
C ILE A 63 -3.20 -8.23 -5.20
N THR A 64 -2.85 -8.00 -6.46
CA THR A 64 -2.14 -9.01 -7.26
C THR A 64 -0.66 -9.06 -6.84
N PRO A 65 0.07 -10.16 -7.12
CA PRO A 65 1.52 -10.20 -6.89
C PRO A 65 2.28 -9.07 -7.60
N ARG A 66 1.80 -8.62 -8.77
CA ARG A 66 2.37 -7.47 -9.50
C ARG A 66 2.14 -6.15 -8.77
N ASP A 67 1.03 -6.00 -8.06
CA ASP A 67 0.74 -4.82 -7.26
C ASP A 67 1.56 -4.79 -5.99
N GLU A 68 1.82 -5.94 -5.37
CA GLU A 68 2.76 -6.06 -4.25
C GLU A 68 4.18 -5.64 -4.66
N VAL A 69 4.70 -6.14 -5.78
CA VAL A 69 6.02 -5.73 -6.30
C VAL A 69 6.06 -4.22 -6.54
N PHE A 70 5.00 -3.65 -7.12
CA PHE A 70 4.90 -2.20 -7.33
C PHE A 70 4.91 -1.42 -6.00
N LEU A 71 4.06 -1.80 -5.04
CA LEU A 71 3.98 -1.12 -3.75
C LEU A 71 5.30 -1.21 -2.98
N ASN A 72 5.95 -2.37 -2.97
CA ASN A 72 7.25 -2.54 -2.32
C ASN A 72 8.33 -1.68 -2.99
N LYS A 73 8.33 -1.58 -4.32
CA LYS A 73 9.23 -0.67 -5.05
C LYS A 73 8.99 0.79 -4.68
N VAL A 74 7.72 1.22 -4.63
CA VAL A 74 7.37 2.59 -4.22
C VAL A 74 7.82 2.85 -2.79
N LYS A 75 7.51 1.96 -1.84
CA LYS A 75 7.92 2.08 -0.44
C LYS A 75 9.43 2.22 -0.29
N ALA A 76 10.20 1.33 -0.93
CA ALA A 76 11.66 1.36 -0.87
C ALA A 76 12.23 2.70 -1.37
N VAL A 77 11.70 3.24 -2.47
CA VAL A 77 12.10 4.56 -2.96
C VAL A 77 11.71 5.66 -1.97
N VAL A 78 10.51 5.63 -1.39
CA VAL A 78 10.11 6.67 -0.42
C VAL A 78 10.95 6.59 0.87
N GLU A 79 11.30 5.39 1.34
CA GLU A 79 12.19 5.18 2.50
C GLU A 79 13.61 5.72 2.27
N GLU A 80 14.16 5.51 1.07
CA GLU A 80 15.49 6.02 0.70
C GLU A 80 15.56 7.56 0.78
N TYR A 81 14.47 8.26 0.44
CA TYR A 81 14.39 9.73 0.40
C TYR A 81 13.51 10.33 1.50
N LEU A 82 13.27 9.58 2.59
CA LEU A 82 12.25 9.95 3.57
C LEU A 82 12.59 11.26 4.29
N SER A 83 13.87 11.49 4.58
CA SER A 83 14.41 12.69 5.24
C SER A 83 14.60 13.90 4.30
N ASP A 84 14.49 13.72 2.99
CA ASP A 84 14.69 14.80 2.02
C ASP A 84 13.41 15.63 1.88
N GLU A 85 13.43 16.88 2.32
CA GLU A 85 12.30 17.82 2.20
C GLU A 85 11.86 18.03 0.74
N ASN A 86 12.81 18.03 -0.19
CA ASN A 86 12.58 18.29 -1.62
C ASN A 86 12.12 17.04 -2.39
N PHE A 87 11.92 15.92 -1.71
CA PHE A 87 11.44 14.71 -2.35
C PHE A 87 9.95 14.83 -2.72
N GLU A 88 9.70 14.93 -4.02
CA GLU A 88 8.38 15.09 -4.61
C GLU A 88 7.96 13.90 -5.49
N VAL A 89 6.70 13.92 -5.92
CA VAL A 89 6.13 12.85 -6.77
C VAL A 89 6.83 12.74 -8.12
N GLU A 90 7.43 13.83 -8.63
CA GLU A 90 8.22 13.78 -9.87
C GLU A 90 9.46 12.89 -9.70
N THR A 91 10.21 13.06 -8.60
CA THR A 91 11.38 12.23 -8.28
C THR A 91 10.97 10.77 -8.08
N LEU A 92 9.87 10.53 -7.37
CA LEU A 92 9.31 9.17 -7.20
C LEU A 92 8.99 8.53 -8.56
N SER A 93 8.37 9.29 -9.46
CA SER A 93 7.98 8.86 -10.81
C SER A 93 9.19 8.42 -11.64
N ARG A 94 10.25 9.22 -11.62
CA ARG A 94 11.52 8.92 -12.29
C ARG A 94 12.18 7.66 -11.73
N LYS A 95 12.22 7.49 -10.40
CA LYS A 95 12.84 6.33 -9.73
C LYS A 95 12.05 5.04 -9.90
N VAL A 96 10.73 5.12 -9.91
CA VAL A 96 9.85 3.95 -10.11
C VAL A 96 9.76 3.55 -11.59
N GLY A 97 10.05 4.47 -12.52
CA GLY A 97 10.02 4.23 -13.96
C GLY A 97 8.61 4.30 -14.54
N MET A 98 7.76 5.17 -13.99
CA MET A 98 6.38 5.36 -14.41
C MET A 98 6.07 6.85 -14.54
N SER A 99 5.09 7.21 -15.38
CA SER A 99 4.66 8.61 -15.44
C SER A 99 3.91 9.01 -14.16
N HIS A 100 3.92 10.31 -13.85
CA HIS A 100 3.24 10.88 -12.69
C HIS A 100 1.75 10.45 -12.62
N SER A 101 1.03 10.54 -13.75
CA SER A 101 -0.38 10.14 -13.84
C SER A 101 -0.59 8.64 -13.61
N GLN A 102 0.33 7.79 -14.07
CA GLN A 102 0.25 6.35 -13.86
C GLN A 102 0.49 5.98 -12.38
N ILE A 103 1.48 6.59 -11.73
CA ILE A 103 1.71 6.41 -10.29
C ILE A 103 0.49 6.87 -9.49
N HIS A 104 -0.01 8.07 -9.77
CA HIS A 104 -1.16 8.61 -9.07
C HIS A 104 -2.37 7.68 -9.19
N ARG A 105 -2.70 7.24 -10.41
CA ARG A 105 -3.83 6.33 -10.66
C ARG A 105 -3.63 4.99 -9.94
N LYS A 106 -2.43 4.41 -10.00
CA LYS A 106 -2.14 3.10 -9.41
C LYS A 106 -2.15 3.14 -7.88
N LEU A 107 -1.52 4.15 -7.27
CA LEU A 107 -1.59 4.35 -5.81
C LEU A 107 -3.02 4.64 -5.36
N LYS A 108 -3.76 5.50 -6.05
CA LYS A 108 -5.15 5.81 -5.69
C LYS A 108 -6.04 4.56 -5.74
N ALA A 109 -5.84 3.71 -6.75
CA ALA A 109 -6.58 2.45 -6.86
C ALA A 109 -6.23 1.48 -5.71
N LEU A 110 -4.96 1.38 -5.34
CA LEU A 110 -4.50 0.39 -4.34
C LEU A 110 -4.68 0.85 -2.88
N THR A 111 -4.47 2.13 -2.60
CA THR A 111 -4.36 2.67 -1.22
C THR A 111 -5.37 3.76 -0.91
N ASN A 112 -6.19 4.16 -1.90
CA ASN A 112 -7.09 5.31 -1.82
C ASN A 112 -6.38 6.65 -1.53
N GLN A 113 -5.07 6.75 -1.75
CA GLN A 113 -4.29 7.97 -1.55
C GLN A 113 -3.71 8.47 -2.87
N SER A 114 -3.60 9.79 -3.02
CA SER A 114 -2.73 10.36 -4.05
C SER A 114 -1.27 10.00 -3.76
N ALA A 115 -0.40 10.12 -4.74
CA ALA A 115 1.04 9.88 -4.54
C ALA A 115 1.65 10.80 -3.47
N SER A 116 1.25 12.08 -3.43
CA SER A 116 1.70 13.02 -2.40
C SER A 116 1.16 12.69 -1.02
N GLN A 117 -0.08 12.21 -0.91
CA GLN A 117 -0.64 11.71 0.34
C GLN A 117 0.09 10.45 0.82
N PHE A 118 0.48 9.57 -0.10
CA PHE A 118 1.22 8.35 0.20
C PHE A 118 2.63 8.64 0.74
N ILE A 119 3.37 9.56 0.12
CA ILE A 119 4.68 10.01 0.64
C ILE A 119 4.52 10.56 2.06
N ARG A 120 3.51 11.43 2.26
CA ARG A 120 3.23 12.03 3.56
C ARG A 120 2.86 10.99 4.62
N SER A 121 2.02 10.01 4.29
CA SER A 121 1.63 8.95 5.24
C SER A 121 2.81 8.08 5.64
N MET A 122 3.75 7.82 4.71
CA MET A 122 5.01 7.15 5.03
C MET A 122 5.89 7.96 5.98
N ARG A 123 6.07 9.27 5.72
CA ARG A 123 6.81 10.16 6.62
C ARG A 123 6.20 10.19 8.02
N LEU A 124 4.87 10.27 8.10
CA LEU A 124 4.14 10.24 9.36
C LEU A 124 4.25 8.89 10.10
N ALA A 125 4.21 7.77 9.39
CA ALA A 125 4.40 6.46 9.98
C ALA A 125 5.80 6.33 10.60
N ARG A 126 6.84 6.81 9.90
CA ARG A 126 8.20 6.87 10.45
C ARG A 126 8.30 7.80 11.66
N ALA A 127 7.62 8.94 11.64
CA ALA A 127 7.57 9.84 12.78
C ALA A 127 6.95 9.17 14.02
N VAL A 128 5.90 8.36 13.85
CA VAL A 128 5.31 7.59 14.95
C VAL A 128 6.33 6.63 15.58
N GLU A 129 7.16 5.97 14.77
CA GLU A 129 8.22 5.10 15.28
C GLU A 129 9.26 5.88 16.10
N LEU A 130 9.70 7.03 15.59
CA LEU A 130 10.66 7.90 16.29
C LEU A 130 10.08 8.47 17.59
N LEU A 131 8.79 8.87 17.58
CA LEU A 131 8.07 9.35 18.76
C LEU A 131 7.93 8.26 19.83
N LYS A 132 7.75 7.00 19.42
CA LYS A 132 7.69 5.85 20.35
C LYS A 132 9.05 5.52 20.96
N GLN A 133 10.13 5.88 20.29
CA GLN A 133 11.50 5.66 20.74
C GLN A 133 12.08 6.83 21.54
N ASP A 134 11.29 7.89 21.77
CA ASP A 134 11.75 9.15 22.37
C ASP A 134 13.01 9.71 21.68
N ALA A 135 13.08 9.58 20.36
CA ALA A 135 14.27 9.87 19.56
C ALA A 135 14.58 11.38 19.42
N GLY A 136 13.75 12.26 19.98
CA GLY A 136 13.92 13.70 19.92
C GLY A 136 12.62 14.48 20.14
N THR A 137 12.73 15.80 20.04
CA THR A 137 11.57 16.69 20.10
C THR A 137 10.68 16.56 18.87
N VAL A 138 9.42 16.98 19.00
CA VAL A 138 8.46 17.01 17.88
C VAL A 138 8.97 17.82 16.68
N ALA A 139 9.76 18.87 16.93
CA ALA A 139 10.36 19.68 15.88
C ALA A 139 11.46 18.91 15.13
N GLU A 140 12.39 18.30 15.87
CA GLU A 140 13.49 17.51 15.30
C GLU A 140 12.97 16.33 14.49
N ILE A 141 11.99 15.60 15.02
CA ILE A 141 11.37 14.46 14.32
C ILE A 141 10.69 14.93 13.02
N ALA A 142 10.02 16.09 13.03
CA ALA A 142 9.40 16.63 11.82
C ALA A 142 10.44 16.86 10.71
N TYR A 143 11.57 17.48 11.02
CA TYR A 143 12.65 17.70 10.06
C TYR A 143 13.35 16.39 9.66
N GLN A 144 13.56 15.47 10.61
CA GLN A 144 14.21 14.18 10.36
C GLN A 144 13.43 13.30 9.38
N VAL A 145 12.10 13.40 9.37
CA VAL A 145 11.25 12.69 8.41
C VAL A 145 10.89 13.54 7.18
N GLY A 146 11.61 14.65 6.94
CA GLY A 146 11.52 15.43 5.70
C GLY A 146 10.33 16.39 5.61
N PHE A 147 9.79 16.89 6.73
CA PHE A 147 8.87 18.03 6.70
C PHE A 147 9.63 19.35 6.79
N GLY A 148 9.27 20.32 5.94
CA GLY A 148 9.84 21.67 5.97
C GLY A 148 9.39 22.56 7.12
N SER A 149 8.37 22.15 7.88
CA SER A 149 7.99 22.87 9.10
C SER A 149 7.25 21.97 10.10
N GLN A 150 7.49 22.24 11.39
CA GLN A 150 6.79 21.58 12.49
C GLN A 150 5.27 21.87 12.47
N ALA A 151 4.86 23.07 12.06
CA ALA A 151 3.45 23.44 11.98
C ALA A 151 2.69 22.61 10.94
N TYR A 152 3.29 22.46 9.74
CA TYR A 152 2.71 21.61 8.70
C TYR A 152 2.71 20.13 9.11
N PHE A 153 3.80 19.65 9.71
CA PHE A 153 3.87 18.30 10.28
C PHE A 153 2.74 18.04 11.28
N THR A 154 2.55 18.92 12.25
CA THR A 154 1.52 18.77 13.30
C THR A 154 0.12 18.73 12.71
N LYS A 155 -0.17 19.58 11.72
CA LYS A 155 -1.44 19.58 10.99
C LYS A 155 -1.68 18.23 10.29
N CYS A 156 -0.70 17.76 9.52
CA CYS A 156 -0.82 16.49 8.81
C CYS A 156 -0.89 15.28 9.74
N PHE A 157 -0.17 15.31 10.86
CA PHE A 157 -0.25 14.28 11.89
C PHE A 157 -1.66 14.22 12.50
N HIS A 158 -2.23 15.37 12.84
CA HIS A 158 -3.60 15.45 13.36
C HIS A 158 -4.64 14.97 12.34
N GLU A 159 -4.51 15.35 11.07
CA GLU A 159 -5.39 14.85 9.99
C GLU A 159 -5.35 13.33 9.85
N GLN A 160 -4.19 12.71 10.06
CA GLN A 160 -4.00 11.26 9.91
C GLN A 160 -4.39 10.46 11.15
N PHE A 161 -4.07 10.96 12.35
CA PHE A 161 -4.20 10.20 13.61
C PHE A 161 -5.27 10.73 14.56
N GLY A 162 -5.89 11.87 14.26
CA GLY A 162 -6.94 12.50 15.08
C GLY A 162 -6.44 13.15 16.37
N CYS A 163 -5.13 13.22 16.59
CA CYS A 163 -4.51 13.90 17.73
C CYS A 163 -3.17 14.52 17.33
N SER A 164 -2.65 15.42 18.16
CA SER A 164 -1.32 16.00 17.95
C SER A 164 -0.20 14.98 18.28
N PRO A 165 1.02 15.17 17.74
CA PRO A 165 2.17 14.33 18.08
C PRO A 165 2.43 14.23 19.59
N LYS A 166 2.29 15.34 20.33
CA LYS A 166 2.47 15.38 21.79
C LYS A 166 1.42 14.54 22.52
N GLU A 167 0.16 14.64 22.10
CA GLU A 167 -0.93 13.84 22.67
C GLU A 167 -0.77 12.36 22.33
N TYR A 168 -0.26 12.05 21.14
CA TYR A 168 0.01 10.67 20.71
C TYR A 168 1.02 9.99 21.64
N VAL A 169 2.11 10.69 22.00
CA VAL A 169 3.10 10.20 22.98
C VAL A 169 2.43 9.97 24.34
N LYS A 170 1.67 10.96 24.86
CA LYS A 170 0.99 10.85 26.16
C LYS A 170 -0.14 9.82 26.26
N LYS A 171 -0.72 9.38 25.13
CA LYS A 171 -1.78 8.36 25.12
C LYS A 171 -1.22 6.95 25.08
N THR A 172 0.02 6.81 24.60
CA THR A 172 0.65 5.51 24.38
C THR A 172 1.56 5.13 25.57
N PHE A 173 1.91 6.11 26.42
CA PHE A 173 2.75 6.00 27.61
C PHE A 173 2.18 6.88 28.74
#